data_AF-A0A440V8F7-F1
#
_entry.id   AF-A0A440V8F7-F1
#
_cell.length_a   1.000
_cell.length_b   1.000
_cell.length_c   1.000
_cell.angle_alpha   90.00
_cell.angle_beta   90.00
_cell.angle_gamma   90.00
#
_symmetry.space_group_name_H-M   'P 1'
#
loop_
_entity.id
_entity.type
_entity.pdbx_description
1 polymer ?
#
loop_
_entity_poly.entity_id
_entity_poly.type
_entity_poly.pdbx_seq_one_letter_code
_entity_poly.pdbx_strand_id
1 'polypeptide(L)'
;MRDTVAWSTPISAASCCWLKPRASRNAFTRPESKSLSVMVNKLCKTHTNCQCPLHSEICDLHRLMTKDQVAERLQIARRAAGFTDAAEAAAALGVAYPTYAAHENASRGIRPEAAAKYARRYKVSLDWLLEGRGAGPTQRAVTSETLEPRMVQVKGFVQAGAWAETWEWSDDEVYSVPVPDDPALRAFGLHAAETRGPSMNKRYPEKTVLVFTDLIETGAQLELGRRYIVERERADGMREATVKTLWRDDGGKIWLLPESDDPRFQEPIPIDGGEDDTVRVVGRVVYAVSKE
;
A
#
# COMPACT_ATOMS: atom_id res chain seq x y z
N MET A 1 -61.53 -19.10 -18.83
CA MET A 1 -60.62 -19.33 -19.98
C MET A 1 -59.65 -20.42 -19.60
N ARG A 2 -59.70 -21.56 -20.29
CA ARG A 2 -58.77 -22.67 -20.12
C ARG A 2 -57.80 -22.58 -21.28
N ASP A 3 -56.56 -22.19 -21.03
CA ASP A 3 -55.54 -22.14 -22.07
C ASP A 3 -54.90 -23.53 -22.22
N THR A 4 -55.38 -24.22 -23.25
CA THR A 4 -54.80 -25.41 -23.84
C THR A 4 -53.48 -25.06 -24.49
N VAL A 5 -52.35 -25.45 -23.89
CA VAL A 5 -51.05 -25.43 -24.56
C VAL A 5 -50.93 -26.68 -25.42
N ALA A 6 -50.76 -26.49 -26.72
CA ALA A 6 -50.54 -27.54 -27.70
C ALA A 6 -49.23 -28.28 -27.42
N TRP A 7 -49.31 -29.60 -27.25
CA TRP A 7 -48.14 -30.47 -27.16
C TRP A 7 -47.74 -30.89 -28.58
N SER A 8 -46.68 -30.30 -29.12
CA SER A 8 -46.01 -30.85 -30.28
C SER A 8 -45.20 -32.08 -29.85
N THR A 9 -45.54 -33.23 -30.42
CA THR A 9 -44.88 -34.53 -30.19
C THR A 9 -43.40 -34.43 -30.59
N PRO A 10 -42.44 -34.69 -29.70
CA PRO A 10 -41.04 -34.73 -30.10
C PRO A 10 -40.79 -35.97 -30.97
N ILE A 11 -40.04 -35.75 -32.05
CA ILE A 11 -39.57 -36.79 -32.97
C ILE A 11 -38.77 -37.83 -32.16
N SER A 12 -39.15 -39.10 -32.31
CA SER A 12 -38.57 -40.27 -31.65
C SER A 12 -37.05 -40.33 -31.86
N ALA A 13 -36.27 -40.03 -30.82
CA ALA A 13 -34.90 -40.48 -30.68
C ALA A 13 -34.90 -41.79 -29.87
N ALA A 14 -34.27 -42.83 -30.40
CA ALA A 14 -34.37 -44.23 -29.99
C ALA A 14 -33.74 -44.60 -28.62
N SER A 15 -33.64 -43.64 -27.68
CA SER A 15 -32.97 -43.86 -26.39
C SER A 15 -33.54 -43.06 -25.22
N CYS A 16 -34.81 -42.65 -25.27
CA CYS A 16 -35.48 -41.99 -24.12
C CYS A 16 -36.35 -42.97 -23.33
N CYS A 17 -35.89 -43.38 -22.14
CA CYS A 17 -36.75 -44.00 -21.13
C CYS A 17 -37.79 -42.98 -20.62
N TRP A 18 -39.06 -43.26 -20.84
CA TRP A 18 -40.17 -42.50 -20.26
C TRP A 18 -40.25 -42.70 -18.74
N LEU A 19 -40.02 -41.65 -17.97
CA LEU A 19 -40.30 -41.62 -16.53
C LEU A 19 -41.82 -41.47 -16.31
N LYS A 20 -42.45 -42.46 -15.66
CA LYS A 20 -43.87 -42.42 -15.29
C LYS A 20 -44.18 -41.24 -14.34
N PRO A 21 -45.35 -40.59 -14.46
CA PRO A 21 -45.73 -39.40 -13.69
C PRO A 21 -46.19 -39.74 -12.27
N ARG A 22 -45.31 -40.31 -11.45
CA ARG A 22 -45.59 -40.54 -10.01
C ARG A 22 -44.45 -40.26 -9.05
N ALA A 23 -43.28 -39.86 -9.54
CA ALA A 23 -42.11 -39.53 -8.70
C ALA A 23 -41.86 -38.01 -8.54
N SER A 24 -42.80 -37.15 -8.96
CA SER A 24 -42.65 -35.68 -8.87
C SER A 24 -43.45 -35.02 -7.73
N ARG A 25 -44.05 -35.80 -6.83
CA ARG A 25 -44.86 -35.25 -5.73
C ARG A 25 -44.16 -35.06 -4.38
N ASN A 26 -42.89 -35.43 -4.23
CA ASN A 26 -42.17 -35.32 -2.94
C ASN A 26 -40.99 -34.33 -2.94
N ALA A 27 -41.05 -33.24 -3.70
CA ALA A 27 -39.99 -32.21 -3.67
C ALA A 27 -40.49 -30.79 -3.32
N PHE A 28 -41.70 -30.64 -2.79
CA PHE A 28 -42.25 -29.35 -2.35
C PHE A 28 -42.94 -29.46 -0.98
N THR A 29 -42.17 -29.71 0.07
CA THR A 29 -42.54 -29.36 1.45
C THR A 29 -41.31 -28.82 2.18
N ARG A 30 -41.55 -27.79 3.00
CA ARG A 30 -40.64 -26.72 3.47
C ARG A 30 -39.66 -27.17 4.60
N PRO A 31 -38.78 -26.30 5.16
CA PRO A 31 -37.33 -26.49 5.16
C PRO A 31 -36.74 -26.72 6.57
N GLU A 32 -35.97 -27.77 6.77
CA GLU A 32 -35.03 -27.83 7.88
C GLU A 32 -33.72 -28.45 7.43
N SER A 33 -32.65 -27.70 7.69
CA SER A 33 -31.23 -28.06 7.62
C SER A 33 -30.90 -29.45 7.05
N LYS A 34 -30.50 -29.50 5.77
CA LYS A 34 -29.39 -30.31 5.25
C LYS A 34 -29.28 -30.16 3.73
N SER A 35 -28.17 -29.58 3.30
CA SER A 35 -27.49 -29.82 2.01
C SER A 35 -28.36 -29.81 0.74
N LEU A 36 -28.45 -28.62 0.12
CA LEU A 36 -28.86 -28.43 -1.28
C LEU A 36 -27.90 -29.08 -2.30
N SER A 37 -26.77 -29.65 -1.84
CA SER A 37 -25.66 -30.10 -2.69
C SER A 37 -25.93 -31.42 -3.42
N VAL A 38 -26.91 -32.23 -2.99
CA VAL A 38 -27.03 -33.61 -3.47
C VAL A 38 -28.03 -33.77 -4.62
N MET A 39 -29.05 -32.93 -4.74
CA MET A 39 -30.11 -33.14 -5.74
C MET A 39 -29.81 -32.52 -7.12
N VAL A 40 -28.98 -31.47 -7.19
CA VAL A 40 -28.68 -30.77 -8.46
C VAL A 40 -27.79 -31.61 -9.41
N ASN A 41 -26.99 -32.52 -8.85
CA ASN A 41 -25.99 -33.28 -9.61
C ASN A 41 -26.55 -34.37 -10.56
N LYS A 42 -27.84 -34.71 -10.46
CA LYS A 42 -28.41 -35.81 -11.27
C LYS A 42 -29.09 -35.36 -12.56
N LEU A 43 -29.53 -34.11 -12.69
CA LEU A 43 -30.31 -33.65 -13.85
C LEU A 43 -29.46 -33.04 -14.98
N CYS A 44 -28.21 -32.64 -14.69
CA CYS A 44 -27.33 -32.01 -15.69
C CYS A 44 -26.67 -33.01 -16.66
N LYS A 45 -26.65 -34.32 -16.32
CA LYS A 45 -25.95 -35.35 -17.12
C LYS A 45 -26.75 -35.86 -18.34
N THR A 46 -28.02 -35.48 -18.49
CA THR A 46 -28.94 -36.11 -19.45
C THR A 46 -29.40 -35.21 -20.60
N HIS A 47 -28.89 -33.99 -20.73
CA HIS A 47 -29.31 -33.08 -21.82
C HIS A 47 -28.11 -32.58 -22.63
N THR A 48 -28.26 -32.58 -23.95
CA THR A 48 -27.38 -31.87 -24.89
C THR A 48 -27.43 -30.36 -24.64
N ASN A 49 -26.34 -29.66 -24.98
CA ASN A 49 -26.18 -28.23 -24.78
C ASN A 49 -27.42 -27.44 -25.26
N CYS A 50 -27.89 -26.54 -24.41
CA CYS A 50 -28.99 -25.58 -24.65
C CYS A 50 -30.44 -26.09 -24.60
N GLN A 51 -30.72 -27.33 -24.15
CA GLN A 51 -32.10 -27.81 -23.92
C GLN A 51 -32.54 -27.89 -22.45
N CYS A 52 -31.77 -27.30 -21.51
CA CYS A 52 -32.17 -27.25 -20.10
C CYS A 52 -33.33 -26.26 -19.90
N PRO A 53 -34.48 -26.67 -19.32
CA PRO A 53 -35.62 -25.78 -19.07
C PRO A 53 -35.37 -24.77 -17.92
N LEU A 54 -34.23 -24.85 -17.24
CA LEU A 54 -33.78 -23.92 -16.21
C LEU A 54 -32.64 -23.04 -16.74
N HIS A 55 -32.88 -22.36 -17.87
CA HIS A 55 -31.99 -21.32 -18.36
C HIS A 55 -32.16 -20.05 -17.51
N SER A 56 -31.66 -20.10 -16.28
CA SER A 56 -31.52 -18.93 -15.40
C SER A 56 -30.10 -18.87 -14.84
N GLU A 57 -29.78 -17.72 -14.23
CA GLU A 57 -28.48 -17.16 -13.76
C GLU A 57 -27.43 -18.15 -13.18
N ILE A 58 -27.82 -19.37 -12.83
CA ILE A 58 -26.96 -20.43 -12.32
C ILE A 58 -26.03 -21.00 -13.41
N CYS A 59 -26.38 -20.88 -14.69
CA CYS A 59 -25.53 -21.40 -15.78
C CYS A 59 -24.31 -20.51 -16.07
N ASP A 60 -24.42 -19.19 -15.88
CA ASP A 60 -23.28 -18.27 -16.02
C ASP A 60 -22.20 -18.51 -14.95
N LEU A 61 -22.61 -18.93 -13.75
CA LEU A 61 -21.70 -19.35 -12.67
C LEU A 61 -20.94 -20.64 -13.00
N HIS A 62 -21.51 -21.56 -13.79
CA HIS A 62 -20.79 -22.75 -14.24
C HIS A 62 -19.73 -22.44 -15.31
N ARG A 63 -19.94 -21.41 -16.15
CA ARG A 63 -18.91 -20.93 -17.07
C ARG A 63 -17.69 -20.36 -16.33
N LEU A 64 -17.88 -19.78 -15.15
CA LEU A 64 -16.81 -19.35 -14.24
C LEU A 64 -16.09 -20.50 -13.52
N MET A 65 -16.70 -21.68 -13.39
CA MET A 65 -16.14 -22.81 -12.63
C MET A 65 -15.41 -23.87 -13.48
N THR A 66 -15.21 -23.65 -14.77
CA THR A 66 -14.59 -24.65 -15.68
C THR A 66 -13.24 -24.23 -16.29
N LYS A 67 -12.81 -22.97 -16.09
CA LYS A 67 -11.47 -22.52 -16.49
C LYS A 67 -10.53 -22.70 -15.30
N ASP A 68 -9.40 -23.40 -15.51
CA ASP A 68 -8.39 -23.53 -14.47
C ASP A 68 -7.89 -22.13 -14.07
N GLN A 69 -8.05 -21.79 -12.79
CA GLN A 69 -7.69 -20.49 -12.23
C GLN A 69 -6.20 -20.18 -12.46
N VAL A 70 -5.34 -21.21 -12.58
CA VAL A 70 -3.92 -21.05 -12.91
C VAL A 70 -3.74 -20.56 -14.35
N ALA A 71 -4.48 -21.14 -15.30
CA ALA A 71 -4.40 -20.79 -16.71
C ALA A 71 -4.88 -19.35 -16.96
N GLU A 72 -5.92 -18.93 -16.24
CA GLU A 72 -6.38 -17.54 -16.25
C GLU A 72 -5.32 -16.58 -15.69
N ARG A 73 -4.72 -16.89 -14.55
CA ARG A 73 -3.64 -16.07 -13.98
C ARG A 73 -2.42 -15.99 -14.89
N LEU A 74 -2.10 -17.06 -15.62
CA LEU A 74 -1.03 -17.05 -16.63
C LEU A 74 -1.34 -16.08 -17.77
N GLN A 75 -2.58 -16.08 -18.29
CA GLN A 75 -3.01 -15.12 -19.32
C GLN A 75 -2.94 -13.67 -18.81
N ILE A 76 -3.34 -13.43 -17.57
CA ILE A 76 -3.26 -12.10 -16.95
C ILE A 76 -1.81 -11.65 -16.82
N ALA A 77 -0.92 -12.51 -16.32
CA ALA A 77 0.51 -12.21 -16.19
C ALA A 77 1.18 -11.93 -17.54
N ARG A 78 0.86 -12.72 -18.58
CA ARG A 78 1.37 -12.50 -19.95
C ARG A 78 0.99 -11.11 -20.46
N ARG A 79 -0.30 -10.76 -20.40
CA ARG A 79 -0.81 -9.47 -20.89
C ARG A 79 -0.20 -8.29 -20.14
N ALA A 80 -0.09 -8.41 -18.82
CA ALA A 80 0.52 -7.37 -17.99
C ALA A 80 2.03 -7.23 -18.22
N ALA A 81 2.71 -8.30 -18.62
CA ALA A 81 4.10 -8.26 -19.04
C ALA A 81 4.31 -7.67 -20.47
N GLY A 82 3.23 -7.25 -21.14
CA GLY A 82 3.27 -6.57 -22.44
C GLY A 82 3.16 -7.48 -23.66
N PHE A 83 2.97 -8.79 -23.48
CA PHE A 83 2.84 -9.72 -24.59
C PHE A 83 1.38 -9.80 -25.05
N THR A 84 1.11 -9.35 -26.27
CA THR A 84 -0.24 -9.39 -26.85
C THR A 84 -0.57 -10.79 -27.37
N ASP A 85 0.42 -11.51 -27.89
CA ASP A 85 0.28 -12.85 -28.45
C ASP A 85 0.97 -13.96 -27.61
N ALA A 86 0.39 -15.16 -27.65
CA ALA A 86 0.91 -16.33 -26.94
C ALA A 86 2.14 -16.94 -27.63
N ALA A 87 2.26 -16.83 -28.96
CA ALA A 87 3.45 -17.33 -29.67
C ALA A 87 4.68 -16.48 -29.37
N GLU A 88 4.52 -15.17 -29.29
CA GLU A 88 5.58 -14.24 -28.86
C GLU A 88 6.05 -14.54 -27.44
N ALA A 89 5.11 -14.76 -26.51
CA ALA A 89 5.43 -15.14 -25.14
C ALA A 89 6.18 -16.48 -25.06
N ALA A 90 5.75 -17.48 -25.83
CA ALA A 90 6.40 -18.79 -25.89
C ALA A 90 7.84 -18.68 -26.40
N ALA A 91 8.06 -17.90 -27.46
CA ALA A 91 9.39 -17.62 -28.00
C ALA A 91 10.29 -16.92 -26.97
N ALA A 92 9.77 -15.88 -26.29
CA ALA A 92 10.51 -15.14 -25.27
C ALA A 92 10.85 -15.96 -24.01
N LEU A 93 10.08 -17.02 -23.74
CA LEU A 93 10.30 -17.97 -22.65
C LEU A 93 11.22 -19.15 -23.02
N GLY A 94 11.53 -19.30 -24.31
CA GLY A 94 12.19 -20.49 -24.84
C GLY A 94 11.39 -21.76 -24.55
N VAL A 95 10.08 -21.74 -24.76
CA VAL A 95 9.16 -22.88 -24.62
C VAL A 95 8.45 -23.11 -25.95
N ALA A 96 8.27 -24.37 -26.35
CA ALA A 96 7.55 -24.69 -27.58
C ALA A 96 6.11 -24.15 -27.51
N TYR A 97 5.67 -23.45 -28.57
CA TYR A 97 4.33 -22.84 -28.62
C TYR A 97 3.19 -23.79 -28.23
N PRO A 98 3.12 -25.04 -28.74
CA PRO A 98 2.06 -25.97 -28.35
C PRO A 98 2.04 -26.28 -26.86
N THR A 99 3.21 -26.28 -26.21
CA THR A 99 3.32 -26.51 -24.76
C THR A 99 2.85 -25.30 -23.97
N TYR A 100 3.24 -24.10 -24.40
CA TYR A 100 2.81 -22.86 -23.76
C TYR A 100 1.29 -22.64 -23.91
N ALA A 101 0.76 -22.81 -25.12
CA ALA A 101 -0.67 -22.70 -25.40
C ALA A 101 -1.50 -23.71 -24.60
N ALA A 102 -0.98 -24.94 -24.41
CA ALA A 102 -1.63 -25.97 -23.60
C ALA A 102 -1.75 -25.60 -22.11
N HIS A 103 -0.81 -24.80 -21.60
CA HIS A 103 -0.85 -24.28 -20.23
C HIS A 103 -1.80 -23.08 -20.10
N GLU A 104 -1.82 -22.18 -21.09
CA GLU A 104 -2.75 -21.03 -21.08
C GLU A 104 -4.21 -21.42 -21.30
N ASN A 105 -4.49 -22.50 -22.03
CA ASN A 105 -5.85 -22.95 -22.31
C ASN A 105 -6.37 -24.01 -21.32
N ALA A 106 -5.59 -24.33 -20.27
CA ALA A 106 -5.89 -25.37 -19.27
C ALA A 106 -6.07 -26.79 -19.83
N SER A 107 -5.61 -27.08 -21.06
CA SER A 107 -5.65 -28.45 -21.61
C SER A 107 -4.62 -29.36 -20.95
N ARG A 108 -3.57 -28.78 -20.35
CA ARG A 108 -2.55 -29.50 -19.55
C ARG A 108 -2.22 -28.71 -18.29
N GLY A 109 -2.19 -29.39 -17.15
CA GLY A 109 -1.74 -28.81 -15.88
C GLY A 109 -0.27 -28.37 -15.94
N ILE A 110 0.04 -27.26 -15.26
CA ILE A 110 1.37 -26.67 -15.23
C ILE A 110 2.19 -27.30 -14.10
N ARG A 111 3.38 -27.82 -14.42
CA ARG A 111 4.33 -28.29 -13.39
C ARG A 111 5.01 -27.09 -12.69
N PRO A 112 5.37 -27.21 -11.40
CA PRO A 112 6.01 -26.12 -10.65
C PRO A 112 7.26 -25.53 -11.34
N GLU A 113 8.07 -26.36 -11.99
CA GLU A 113 9.26 -25.90 -12.75
C GLU A 113 8.90 -24.98 -13.92
N ALA A 114 7.86 -25.33 -14.67
CA ALA A 114 7.36 -24.52 -15.79
C ALA A 114 6.71 -23.23 -15.26
N ALA A 115 5.92 -23.33 -14.20
CA ALA A 115 5.33 -22.18 -13.53
C ALA A 115 6.39 -21.20 -13.02
N ALA A 116 7.49 -21.68 -12.43
CA ALA A 116 8.60 -20.84 -11.98
C ALA A 116 9.32 -20.13 -13.13
N LYS A 117 9.37 -20.75 -14.32
CA LYS A 117 9.88 -20.10 -15.54
C LYS A 117 8.99 -18.93 -15.98
N TYR A 118 7.67 -19.14 -15.96
CA TYR A 118 6.69 -18.12 -16.32
C TYR A 118 6.66 -16.97 -15.32
N ALA A 119 6.61 -17.30 -14.03
CA ALA A 119 6.59 -16.34 -12.93
C ALA A 119 7.78 -15.36 -13.02
N ARG A 120 9.00 -15.88 -13.21
CA ARG A 120 10.21 -15.05 -13.38
C ARG A 120 10.13 -14.13 -14.59
N ARG A 121 9.66 -14.63 -15.74
CA ARG A 121 9.60 -13.82 -16.97
C ARG A 121 8.55 -12.71 -16.90
N TYR A 122 7.45 -12.97 -16.20
CA TYR A 122 6.34 -12.03 -16.04
C TYR A 122 6.43 -11.18 -14.78
N LYS A 123 7.49 -11.36 -13.98
CA LYS A 123 7.73 -10.62 -12.73
C LYS A 123 6.56 -10.74 -11.74
N VAL A 124 5.98 -11.94 -11.65
CA VAL A 124 4.95 -12.30 -10.66
C VAL A 124 5.50 -13.37 -9.72
N SER A 125 4.97 -13.49 -8.50
CA SER A 125 5.37 -14.57 -7.61
C SER A 125 4.86 -15.93 -8.10
N LEU A 126 5.60 -16.99 -7.79
CA LEU A 126 5.19 -18.36 -8.09
C LEU A 126 3.87 -18.71 -7.38
N ASP A 127 3.75 -18.30 -6.11
CA ASP A 127 2.55 -18.50 -5.28
C ASP A 127 1.35 -17.77 -5.87
N TRP A 128 1.56 -16.61 -6.50
CA TRP A 128 0.47 -15.87 -7.12
C TRP A 128 0.00 -16.62 -8.36
N LEU A 129 0.92 -17.13 -9.17
CA LEU A 129 0.58 -17.90 -10.36
C LEU A 129 -0.14 -19.21 -10.03
N LEU A 130 0.33 -19.96 -9.04
CA LEU A 130 -0.21 -21.29 -8.69
C LEU A 130 -1.41 -21.26 -7.74
N GLU A 131 -1.42 -20.34 -6.78
CA GLU A 131 -2.38 -20.34 -5.67
C GLU A 131 -3.15 -19.02 -5.54
N GLY A 132 -2.78 -17.98 -6.30
CA GLY A 132 -3.40 -16.66 -6.24
C GLY A 132 -2.94 -15.81 -5.05
N ARG A 133 -1.89 -16.20 -4.31
CA ARG A 133 -1.35 -15.47 -3.15
C ARG A 133 -0.03 -14.78 -3.47
N GLY A 134 0.18 -13.57 -2.96
CA GLY A 134 1.46 -12.83 -3.14
C GLY A 134 1.47 -11.92 -4.37
N ALA A 135 2.68 -11.48 -4.77
CA ALA A 135 2.87 -10.41 -5.75
C ALA A 135 2.38 -10.78 -7.16
N GLY A 136 1.21 -10.27 -7.52
CA GLY A 136 0.64 -10.35 -8.86
C GLY A 136 1.14 -9.23 -9.80
N PRO A 137 0.73 -9.25 -11.08
CA PRO A 137 1.20 -8.31 -12.10
C PRO A 137 0.75 -6.86 -11.85
N THR A 138 -0.34 -6.65 -11.12
CA THR A 138 -0.83 -5.34 -10.68
C THR A 138 -0.34 -4.96 -9.29
N GLN A 139 0.14 -5.93 -8.51
CA GLN A 139 0.79 -5.72 -7.23
C GLN A 139 2.30 -5.74 -7.49
N ARG A 140 2.80 -4.62 -8.03
CA ARG A 140 4.24 -4.33 -8.07
C ARG A 140 4.78 -4.70 -6.70
N ALA A 141 5.69 -5.69 -6.62
CA ALA A 141 6.12 -6.30 -5.38
C ALA A 141 6.37 -5.22 -4.33
N VAL A 142 5.38 -4.98 -3.49
CA VAL A 142 5.60 -4.36 -2.21
C VAL A 142 6.26 -5.51 -1.49
N THR A 143 7.59 -5.52 -1.52
CA THR A 143 8.33 -6.15 -0.45
C THR A 143 7.73 -5.54 0.80
N SER A 144 6.80 -6.26 1.44
CA SER A 144 6.51 -6.10 2.84
C SER A 144 7.76 -6.54 3.59
N GLU A 145 8.86 -5.80 3.40
CA GLU A 145 9.67 -5.48 4.55
C GLU A 145 8.74 -4.63 5.39
N THR A 146 8.19 -5.24 6.43
CA THR A 146 7.69 -4.50 7.57
C THR A 146 8.86 -3.65 8.02
N LEU A 147 8.98 -2.42 7.50
CA LEU A 147 9.95 -1.45 7.98
C LEU A 147 9.48 -1.12 9.39
N GLU A 148 9.99 -1.89 10.35
CA GLU A 148 9.78 -1.62 11.76
C GLU A 148 10.13 -0.15 12.00
N PRO A 149 9.23 0.63 12.59
CA PRO A 149 9.46 2.06 12.76
C PRO A 149 10.71 2.27 13.60
N ARG A 150 11.52 3.25 13.21
CA ARG A 150 12.68 3.65 14.00
C ARG A 150 12.17 4.45 15.20
N MET A 151 12.52 4.01 16.40
CA MET A 151 12.20 4.75 17.64
C MET A 151 13.24 5.86 17.85
N VAL A 152 12.77 7.09 18.05
CA VAL A 152 13.63 8.27 18.26
C VAL A 152 13.33 8.88 19.62
N GLN A 153 14.39 9.15 20.39
CA GLN A 153 14.29 9.78 21.71
C GLN A 153 14.00 11.29 21.58
N VAL A 154 12.97 11.73 22.28
CA VAL A 154 12.61 13.14 22.47
C VAL A 154 13.35 13.64 23.70
N LYS A 155 14.38 14.44 23.49
CA LYS A 155 15.35 14.84 24.53
C LYS A 155 15.07 16.19 25.18
N GLY A 156 14.05 16.92 24.73
CA GLY A 156 13.72 18.23 25.26
C GLY A 156 12.68 18.97 24.45
N PHE A 157 12.63 20.29 24.60
CA PHE A 157 11.68 21.16 23.91
C PHE A 157 12.35 22.29 23.14
N VAL A 158 11.68 22.73 22.07
CA VAL A 158 12.03 23.92 21.30
C VAL A 158 10.96 24.98 21.51
N GLN A 159 11.36 26.12 22.05
CA GLN A 159 10.46 27.21 22.39
C GLN A 159 11.10 28.56 22.12
N ALA A 160 10.45 29.36 21.27
CA ALA A 160 10.86 30.73 21.07
C ALA A 160 10.53 31.61 22.28
N GLY A 161 11.49 32.45 22.66
CA GLY A 161 11.47 33.35 23.81
C GLY A 161 11.92 32.71 25.13
N ALA A 162 12.19 31.41 25.18
CA ALA A 162 12.59 30.72 26.40
C ALA A 162 14.11 30.49 26.44
N TRP A 163 14.77 31.17 27.38
CA TRP A 163 16.21 31.11 27.57
C TRP A 163 16.53 30.20 28.76
N ALA A 164 17.41 29.22 28.55
CA ALA A 164 17.83 28.27 29.57
C ALA A 164 19.31 27.89 29.40
N GLU A 165 19.95 27.44 30.47
CA GLU A 165 21.33 26.92 30.42
C GLU A 165 21.42 25.59 29.65
N THR A 166 20.33 24.81 29.64
CA THR A 166 20.21 23.55 28.88
C THR A 166 18.73 23.34 28.54
N TRP A 167 18.42 23.03 27.28
CA TRP A 167 17.06 22.74 26.81
C TRP A 167 16.71 21.24 26.88
N GLU A 168 17.71 20.40 27.18
CA GLU A 168 17.54 18.97 27.38
C GLU A 168 16.86 18.69 28.74
N TRP A 169 15.90 17.75 28.73
CA TRP A 169 15.31 17.27 29.96
C TRP A 169 16.27 16.37 30.74
N SER A 170 16.03 16.20 32.04
CA SER A 170 16.62 15.09 32.79
C SER A 170 16.17 13.76 32.17
N ASP A 171 17.05 12.75 32.18
CA ASP A 171 16.83 11.43 31.56
C ASP A 171 15.47 10.78 31.90
N ASP A 172 14.88 11.11 33.04
CA ASP A 172 13.59 10.59 33.52
C ASP A 172 12.34 11.12 32.76
N GLU A 173 12.46 12.21 31.98
CA GLU A 173 11.34 12.78 31.22
C GLU A 173 11.41 12.42 29.72
N VAL A 174 12.47 11.75 29.28
CA VAL A 174 12.70 11.36 27.89
C VAL A 174 11.69 10.28 27.46
N TYR A 175 10.96 10.54 26.38
CA TYR A 175 10.08 9.56 25.75
C TYR A 175 10.52 9.29 24.31
N SER A 176 9.98 8.24 23.69
CA SER A 176 10.31 7.86 22.31
C SER A 176 9.10 7.95 21.39
N VAL A 177 9.32 8.41 20.16
CA VAL A 177 8.30 8.42 19.10
C VAL A 177 8.71 7.51 17.95
N PRO A 178 7.77 6.78 17.32
CA PRO A 178 8.04 6.02 16.12
C PRO A 178 8.09 6.95 14.91
N VAL A 179 9.09 6.77 14.04
CA VAL A 179 9.16 7.39 12.71
C VAL A 179 9.38 6.34 11.62
N PRO A 180 9.03 6.64 10.35
CA PRO A 180 9.40 5.77 9.24
C PRO A 180 10.91 5.52 9.21
N ASP A 181 11.30 4.26 9.03
CA ASP A 181 12.71 3.88 8.89
C ASP A 181 13.18 4.11 7.44
N ASP A 182 13.52 5.37 7.14
CA ASP A 182 14.07 5.78 5.85
C ASP A 182 15.51 5.29 5.67
N PRO A 183 15.81 4.46 4.65
CA PRO A 183 17.16 3.98 4.38
C PRO A 183 18.21 5.09 4.25
N ALA A 184 17.83 6.28 3.77
CA ALA A 184 18.74 7.41 3.61
C ALA A 184 19.18 8.04 4.96
N LEU A 185 18.42 7.79 6.03
CA LEU A 185 18.65 8.36 7.37
C LEU A 185 19.24 7.36 8.36
N ARG A 186 19.31 6.06 8.01
CA ARG A 186 19.83 5.00 8.89
C ARG A 186 21.27 5.20 9.33
N ALA A 187 22.08 5.86 8.51
CA ALA A 187 23.48 6.13 8.81
C ALA A 187 23.69 7.22 9.88
N PHE A 188 22.64 7.97 10.23
CA PHE A 188 22.74 9.16 11.06
C PHE A 188 21.96 9.03 12.37
N GLY A 189 22.43 9.73 13.40
CA GLY A 189 21.68 10.00 14.61
C GLY A 189 20.39 10.78 14.32
N LEU A 190 19.27 10.32 14.87
CA LEU A 190 18.02 11.08 14.88
C LEU A 190 17.79 11.59 16.30
N HIS A 191 17.48 12.87 16.38
CA HIS A 191 17.14 13.57 17.61
C HIS A 191 15.72 14.10 17.47
N ALA A 192 15.02 14.23 18.59
CA ALA A 192 13.69 14.81 18.60
C ALA A 192 13.51 15.83 19.71
N ALA A 193 12.73 16.87 19.41
CA ALA A 193 12.34 17.90 20.37
C ALA A 193 10.87 18.26 20.20
N GLU A 194 10.19 18.52 21.31
CA GLU A 194 8.78 18.92 21.32
C GLU A 194 8.62 20.43 21.13
N THR A 195 7.72 20.85 20.25
CA THR A 195 7.42 22.28 20.07
C THR A 195 6.60 22.85 21.21
N ARG A 196 7.02 24.01 21.72
CA ARG A 196 6.25 24.83 22.65
C ARG A 196 6.20 26.27 22.17
N GLY A 197 5.07 26.94 22.41
CA GLY A 197 4.84 28.31 22.00
C GLY A 197 4.44 28.46 20.52
N PRO A 198 4.05 29.69 20.10
CA PRO A 198 3.36 29.89 18.84
C PRO A 198 4.28 30.17 17.64
N SER A 199 5.61 30.25 17.80
CA SER A 199 6.54 30.71 16.75
C SER A 199 6.49 29.94 15.42
N MET A 200 6.00 28.70 15.42
CA MET A 200 5.81 27.88 14.22
C MET A 200 4.39 27.33 14.10
N ASN A 201 3.40 27.88 14.82
CA ASN A 201 2.07 27.27 14.98
C ASN A 201 1.29 27.05 13.68
N LYS A 202 1.57 27.81 12.60
CA LYS A 202 0.96 27.57 11.28
C LYS A 202 1.30 26.21 10.71
N ARG A 203 2.50 25.69 11.03
CA ARG A 203 3.01 24.43 10.50
C ARG A 203 3.20 23.36 11.55
N TYR A 204 3.66 23.76 12.72
CA TYR A 204 3.93 22.92 13.88
C TYR A 204 3.17 23.49 15.07
N PRO A 205 1.91 23.07 15.27
CA PRO A 205 1.18 23.35 16.49
C PRO A 205 1.98 22.91 17.72
N GLU A 206 1.65 23.47 18.88
CA GLU A 206 2.26 23.03 20.13
C GLU A 206 2.13 21.52 20.34
N LYS A 207 3.11 20.93 21.05
CA LYS A 207 3.22 19.47 21.29
C LYS A 207 3.49 18.64 20.03
N THR A 208 3.90 19.27 18.94
CA THR A 208 4.42 18.55 17.78
C THR A 208 5.86 18.15 18.07
N VAL A 209 6.17 16.87 17.92
CA VAL A 209 7.53 16.35 18.05
C VAL A 209 8.23 16.49 16.71
N LEU A 210 9.31 17.26 16.68
CA LEU A 210 10.13 17.45 15.48
C LEU A 210 11.34 16.56 15.55
N VAL A 211 11.50 15.72 14.54
CA VAL A 211 12.64 14.82 14.40
C VAL A 211 13.60 15.43 13.40
N PHE A 212 14.87 15.52 13.79
CA PHE A 212 15.92 16.16 13.00
C PHE A 212 17.22 15.36 13.04
N THR A 213 18.02 15.54 11.99
CA THR A 213 19.40 15.04 11.91
C THR A 213 20.36 16.15 12.33
N ASP A 214 21.52 15.78 12.91
CA ASP A 214 22.59 16.74 13.18
C ASP A 214 23.25 17.20 11.87
N LEU A 215 23.44 18.51 11.72
CA LEU A 215 23.98 19.09 10.50
C LEU A 215 25.49 18.83 10.32
N ILE A 216 26.22 18.77 11.43
CA ILE A 216 27.67 18.47 11.46
C ILE A 216 27.87 17.00 11.13
N GLU A 217 27.08 16.11 11.72
CA GLU A 217 27.14 14.66 11.45
C GLU A 217 26.81 14.35 9.99
N THR A 218 25.74 14.95 9.46
CA THR A 218 25.32 14.71 8.06
C THR A 218 26.19 15.40 7.02
N GLY A 219 26.92 16.45 7.39
CA GLY A 219 27.65 17.31 6.45
C GLY A 219 26.72 17.95 5.40
N ALA A 220 25.42 18.04 5.70
CA ALA A 220 24.42 18.48 4.74
C ALA A 220 24.54 20.00 4.49
N GLN A 221 24.43 20.40 3.22
CA GLN A 221 24.31 21.82 2.88
C GLN A 221 22.95 22.38 3.31
N LEU A 222 22.93 23.66 3.65
CA LEU A 222 21.70 24.37 3.97
C LEU A 222 20.84 24.54 2.72
N GLU A 223 19.59 24.06 2.79
CA GLU A 223 18.60 24.12 1.72
C GLU A 223 17.55 25.18 2.05
N LEU A 224 17.34 26.13 1.14
CA LEU A 224 16.32 27.16 1.29
C LEU A 224 14.91 26.54 1.29
N GLY A 225 14.01 27.08 2.09
CA GLY A 225 12.63 26.59 2.28
C GLY A 225 12.51 25.37 3.20
N ARG A 226 13.63 24.81 3.67
CA ARG A 226 13.63 23.75 4.69
C ARG A 226 13.61 24.35 6.09
N ARG A 227 13.29 23.50 7.05
CA ARG A 227 13.11 23.87 8.47
C ARG A 227 14.25 23.30 9.28
N TYR A 228 14.76 24.12 10.18
CA TYR A 228 15.94 23.81 10.96
C TYR A 228 15.69 24.09 12.43
N ILE A 229 16.31 23.27 13.27
CA ILE A 229 16.51 23.59 14.68
C ILE A 229 17.68 24.56 14.76
N VAL A 230 17.44 25.68 15.41
CA VAL A 230 18.38 26.78 15.57
C VAL A 230 18.54 27.04 17.05
N GLU A 231 19.77 27.11 17.50
CA GLU A 231 20.14 27.54 18.84
C GLU A 231 20.69 28.95 18.79
N ARG A 232 20.21 29.82 19.66
CA ARG A 232 20.76 31.14 19.89
C ARG A 232 21.43 31.16 21.24
N GLU A 233 22.65 31.66 21.32
CA GLU A 233 23.41 31.80 22.57
C GLU A 233 23.73 33.27 22.81
N ARG A 234 23.38 33.77 24.00
CA ARG A 234 23.69 35.13 24.45
C ARG A 234 25.04 35.17 25.15
N ALA A 235 25.57 36.38 25.34
CA ALA A 235 26.84 36.61 26.05
C ALA A 235 26.85 36.12 27.51
N ASP A 236 25.68 35.91 28.13
CA ASP A 236 25.52 35.34 29.47
C ASP A 236 25.59 33.80 29.51
N GLY A 237 25.74 33.15 28.35
CA GLY A 237 25.76 31.70 28.20
C GLY A 237 24.38 31.04 28.13
N MET A 238 23.30 31.82 28.20
CA MET A 238 21.95 31.30 28.07
C MET A 238 21.65 30.94 26.61
N ARG A 239 21.00 29.78 26.42
CA ARG A 239 20.65 29.25 25.11
C ARG A 239 19.14 29.20 24.90
N GLU A 240 18.75 29.47 23.65
CA GLU A 240 17.37 29.39 23.18
C GLU A 240 17.32 28.46 21.96
N ALA A 241 16.63 27.32 22.08
CA ALA A 241 16.42 26.40 20.97
C ALA A 241 15.05 26.68 20.31
N THR A 242 15.05 27.01 19.02
CA THR A 242 13.83 27.32 18.26
C THR A 242 13.83 26.65 16.89
N VAL A 243 12.66 26.57 16.27
CA VAL A 243 12.51 26.09 14.89
C VAL A 243 12.22 27.27 13.99
N LYS A 244 12.89 27.32 12.84
CA LYS A 244 12.72 28.37 11.83
C LYS A 244 12.83 27.81 10.43
N THR A 245 12.20 28.49 9.48
CA THR A 245 12.33 28.19 8.05
C THR A 245 13.45 29.02 7.46
N LEU A 246 14.35 28.35 6.75
CA LEU A 246 15.46 29.02 6.08
C LEU A 246 14.96 29.73 4.82
N TRP A 247 15.26 31.01 4.69
CA TRP A 247 14.88 31.83 3.55
C TRP A 247 16.04 32.70 3.12
N ARG A 248 16.00 33.19 1.87
CA ARG A 248 16.98 34.12 1.33
C ARG A 248 16.22 35.30 0.74
N ASP A 249 16.67 36.51 1.05
CA ASP A 249 16.13 37.73 0.47
C ASP A 249 16.69 38.00 -0.94
N ASP A 250 16.14 39.02 -1.60
CA ASP A 250 16.59 39.45 -2.93
C ASP A 250 18.03 39.98 -2.93
N GLY A 251 18.56 40.37 -1.76
CA GLY A 251 19.93 40.80 -1.54
C GLY A 251 20.92 39.65 -1.35
N GLY A 252 20.45 38.39 -1.31
CA GLY A 252 21.27 37.20 -1.10
C GLY A 252 21.55 36.87 0.36
N LYS A 253 21.06 37.67 1.32
CA LYS A 253 21.21 37.41 2.76
C LYS A 253 20.23 36.34 3.21
N ILE A 254 20.70 35.48 4.11
CA ILE A 254 19.93 34.35 4.62
C ILE A 254 19.27 34.73 5.95
N TRP A 255 18.00 34.37 6.07
CA TRP A 255 17.15 34.66 7.21
C TRP A 255 16.45 33.39 7.72
N LEU A 256 16.06 33.45 8.99
CA LEU A 256 15.35 32.43 9.73
C LEU A 256 13.95 32.95 10.03
N LEU A 257 12.96 32.44 9.32
CA LEU A 257 11.60 32.93 9.37
C LEU A 257 10.78 32.14 10.40
N PRO A 258 10.02 32.83 11.27
CA PRO A 258 8.92 32.19 11.98
C PRO A 258 7.75 31.92 11.01
N GLU A 259 7.06 30.79 11.20
CA GLU A 259 5.78 30.49 10.53
C GLU A 259 4.67 30.57 11.58
N SER A 260 4.32 31.80 12.01
CA SER A 260 3.36 32.03 13.10
C SER A 260 2.17 32.91 12.70
N ASP A 261 1.01 32.65 13.32
CA ASP A 261 -0.15 33.56 13.36
C ASP A 261 -0.05 34.62 14.49
N ASP A 262 0.88 34.45 15.43
CA ASP A 262 1.06 35.37 16.55
C ASP A 262 1.83 36.63 16.11
N PRO A 263 1.31 37.85 16.33
CA PRO A 263 1.98 39.09 15.96
C PRO A 263 3.38 39.27 16.56
N ARG A 264 3.69 38.61 17.68
CA ARG A 264 5.00 38.67 18.34
C ARG A 264 6.08 37.89 17.59
N PHE A 265 5.70 37.00 16.67
CA PHE A 265 6.60 36.12 15.94
C PHE A 265 6.46 36.33 14.43
N GLN A 266 6.68 37.57 13.98
CA GLN A 266 6.65 37.95 12.56
C GLN A 266 8.01 38.39 12.02
N GLU A 267 8.93 38.82 12.88
CA GLU A 267 10.23 39.34 12.47
C GLU A 267 11.21 38.20 12.15
N PRO A 268 11.84 38.20 10.95
CA PRO A 268 12.89 37.25 10.60
C PRO A 268 14.19 37.52 11.38
N ILE A 269 14.92 36.46 11.70
CA ILE A 269 16.22 36.53 12.40
C ILE A 269 17.35 36.27 11.39
N PRO A 270 18.43 37.07 11.35
CA PRO A 270 19.56 36.80 10.46
C PRO A 270 20.30 35.52 10.87
N ILE A 271 20.75 34.72 9.91
CA ILE A 271 21.48 33.47 10.22
C ILE A 271 22.85 33.72 10.88
N ASP A 272 23.45 34.89 10.63
CA ASP A 272 24.77 35.25 11.15
C ASP A 272 24.73 35.71 12.61
N GLY A 273 23.54 35.79 13.23
CA GLY A 273 23.35 36.34 14.57
C GLY A 273 23.15 37.86 14.59
N GLY A 274 22.83 38.38 15.77
CA GLY A 274 22.74 39.81 16.07
C GLY A 274 23.98 40.31 16.80
N GLU A 275 23.90 41.54 17.32
CA GLU A 275 25.01 42.17 18.05
C GLU A 275 25.21 41.53 19.44
N ASP A 276 24.14 40.98 20.03
CA ASP A 276 24.12 40.44 21.39
C ASP A 276 23.99 38.90 21.46
N ASP A 277 23.88 38.22 20.31
CA ASP A 277 23.65 36.79 20.25
C ASP A 277 24.30 36.10 19.04
N THR A 278 24.76 34.87 19.26
CA THR A 278 25.27 33.99 18.22
C THR A 278 24.23 32.97 17.81
N VAL A 279 24.08 32.74 16.51
CA VAL A 279 23.11 31.80 15.94
C VAL A 279 23.84 30.57 15.43
N ARG A 280 23.38 29.39 15.83
CA ARG A 280 23.90 28.10 15.38
C ARG A 280 22.78 27.22 14.84
N VAL A 281 22.96 26.73 13.62
CA VAL A 281 22.05 25.72 13.04
C VAL A 281 22.45 24.35 13.58
N VAL A 282 21.57 23.74 14.36
CA VAL A 282 21.81 22.43 15.00
C VAL A 282 21.54 21.30 14.01
N GLY A 283 20.40 21.37 13.33
CA GLY A 283 19.96 20.23 12.53
C GLY A 283 18.77 20.50 11.64
N ARG A 284 18.59 19.65 10.63
CA ARG A 284 17.50 19.75 9.66
C ARG A 284 16.33 18.88 10.11
N VAL A 285 15.13 19.47 10.17
CA VAL A 285 13.90 18.73 10.46
C VAL A 285 13.55 17.81 9.29
N VAL A 286 13.40 16.52 9.57
CA VAL A 286 13.07 15.46 8.61
C VAL A 286 11.66 14.91 8.79
N TYR A 287 11.17 14.82 10.04
CA TYR A 287 9.80 14.42 10.35
C TYR A 287 9.16 15.32 11.40
N ALA A 288 7.83 15.33 11.40
CA ALA A 288 7.02 15.91 12.45
C ALA A 288 5.97 14.89 12.87
N VAL A 289 5.84 14.64 14.16
CA VAL A 289 4.90 13.69 14.75
C VAL A 289 3.98 14.48 15.68
N SER A 290 2.68 14.39 15.46
CA SER A 290 1.68 15.06 16.28
C SER A 290 0.77 14.02 16.92
N LYS A 291 0.41 14.24 18.18
CA LYS A 291 -0.57 13.43 18.91
C LYS A 291 -1.97 13.98 18.64
N GLU A 292 -2.93 13.09 18.42
CA GLU A 292 -4.37 13.42 18.34
C GLU A 292 -4.96 13.69 19.73
#